data_AF-A0A519W4B7-F1
#
_entry.id   AF-A0A519W4B7-F1
#
_cell.length_a   1.000
_cell.length_b   1.000
_cell.length_c   1.000
_cell.angle_alpha   90.00
_cell.angle_beta   90.00
_cell.angle_gamma   90.00
#
_symmetry.space_group_name_H-M   'P 1'
#
loop_
_entity.id
_entity.type
_entity.pdbx_description
1 polymer ?
#
loop_
_entity_poly.entity_id
_entity_poly.type
_entity_poly.pdbx_seq_one_letter_code
_entity_poly.pdbx_strand_id
1 'polypeptide(L)'
;KKVDGLVGSESARIEAIFKNVEGITANLNNNNQKISDILTNINTVTDKFAAANFKQTLDNANNAIADLQSVISGIKDGKGSLGLLLNDDKMYQNLNNASKNLDELMIDLKANPKRYVHFSVFGGGNKKDK
;
A
#
# COMPACT_ATOMS: atom_id res chain seq x y z
N LYS A 1 -29.87 -47.18 61.02
CA LYS A 1 -28.60 -47.60 60.36
C LYS A 1 -28.59 -47.44 58.83
N LYS A 2 -29.45 -48.12 58.05
CA LYS A 2 -29.43 -47.99 56.57
C LYS A 2 -29.89 -46.60 56.09
N VAL A 3 -30.89 -46.02 56.77
CA VAL A 3 -31.39 -44.66 56.50
C VAL A 3 -30.37 -43.60 56.91
N ASP A 4 -29.73 -43.71 58.09
CA ASP A 4 -28.68 -42.76 58.52
C ASP A 4 -27.49 -42.71 57.56
N GLY A 5 -27.07 -43.87 57.03
CA GLY A 5 -26.01 -43.93 56.02
C GLY A 5 -26.41 -43.29 54.68
N LEU A 6 -27.68 -43.42 54.30
CA LEU A 6 -28.22 -42.77 53.10
C LEU A 6 -28.29 -41.25 53.28
N VAL A 7 -28.79 -40.77 54.41
CA VAL A 7 -28.89 -39.34 54.72
C VAL A 7 -27.50 -38.70 54.83
N GLY A 8 -26.52 -39.37 55.44
CA GLY A 8 -25.13 -38.90 55.46
C GLY A 8 -24.50 -38.81 54.07
N SER A 9 -24.72 -39.81 53.22
CA SER A 9 -24.29 -39.83 51.81
C SER A 9 -24.87 -38.65 51.01
N GLU A 10 -26.18 -38.42 51.11
CA GLU A 10 -26.84 -37.32 50.41
C GLU A 10 -26.39 -35.95 50.93
N SER A 11 -26.13 -35.84 52.24
CA SER A 11 -25.63 -34.60 52.84
C SER A 11 -24.23 -34.23 52.30
N ALA A 12 -23.34 -35.21 52.16
CA ALA A 12 -22.01 -35.01 51.58
C ALA A 12 -22.08 -34.61 50.08
N ARG A 13 -23.04 -35.18 49.32
CA ARG A 13 -23.28 -34.80 47.92
C ARG A 13 -23.78 -33.35 47.81
N ILE A 14 -24.70 -32.97 48.68
CA ILE A 14 -25.25 -31.60 48.72
C ILE A 14 -24.14 -30.59 49.08
N GLU A 15 -23.28 -30.90 50.04
CA GLU A 15 -22.13 -30.04 50.37
C GLU A 15 -21.19 -29.85 49.17
N ALA A 16 -20.90 -30.92 48.44
CA ALA A 16 -20.10 -30.85 47.22
C ALA A 16 -20.76 -30.00 46.12
N ILE A 17 -22.08 -30.12 45.94
CA ILE A 17 -22.84 -29.27 45.00
C ILE A 17 -22.74 -27.80 45.41
N PHE A 18 -22.92 -27.47 46.69
CA PHE A 18 -22.81 -26.09 47.16
C PHE A 18 -21.41 -25.51 46.94
N LYS A 19 -20.35 -26.27 47.25
CA LYS A 19 -18.97 -25.84 46.94
C LYS A 19 -18.75 -25.59 45.45
N ASN A 20 -19.32 -26.43 44.59
CA ASN A 20 -19.25 -26.22 43.14
C ASN A 20 -20.03 -24.97 42.70
N VAL A 21 -21.23 -24.76 43.24
CA VAL A 21 -22.06 -23.57 42.94
C VAL A 21 -21.37 -22.29 43.43
N GLU A 22 -20.78 -22.30 44.62
CA GLU A 22 -19.97 -21.19 45.14
C GLU A 22 -18.77 -20.92 44.24
N GLY A 23 -18.07 -21.97 43.81
CA GLY A 23 -16.95 -21.86 42.86
C GLY A 23 -17.37 -21.29 41.51
N ILE A 24 -18.50 -21.72 40.95
CA ILE A 24 -19.05 -21.18 39.70
C ILE A 24 -19.41 -19.70 39.89
N THR A 25 -20.12 -19.37 40.97
CA THR A 25 -20.57 -18.00 41.25
C THR A 25 -19.39 -17.06 41.48
N ALA A 26 -18.36 -17.50 42.22
CA ALA A 26 -17.13 -16.75 42.40
C ALA A 26 -16.39 -16.55 41.07
N ASN A 27 -16.30 -17.58 40.23
CA ASN A 27 -15.70 -17.45 38.89
C ASN A 27 -16.47 -16.46 38.00
N LEU A 28 -17.81 -16.50 38.01
CA LEU A 28 -18.63 -15.53 37.28
C LEU A 28 -18.37 -14.10 37.78
N ASN A 29 -18.47 -13.87 39.10
CA ASN A 29 -18.23 -12.56 39.69
C ASN A 29 -16.81 -12.03 39.38
N ASN A 30 -15.79 -12.89 39.46
CA ASN A 30 -14.40 -12.52 39.18
C ASN A 30 -14.14 -12.25 37.68
N ASN A 31 -14.99 -12.74 36.77
CA ASN A 31 -14.81 -12.57 35.33
C ASN A 31 -15.88 -11.68 34.68
N ASN A 32 -16.85 -11.14 35.44
CA ASN A 32 -17.91 -10.27 34.93
C ASN A 32 -17.37 -9.12 34.08
N GLN A 33 -16.29 -8.46 34.52
CA GLN A 33 -15.67 -7.38 33.74
C GLN A 33 -15.12 -7.89 32.40
N LYS A 34 -14.38 -9.01 32.39
CA LYS A 34 -13.84 -9.58 31.15
C LYS A 34 -14.94 -10.02 30.19
N ILE A 35 -16.03 -10.59 30.72
CA ILE A 35 -17.21 -10.97 29.92
C ILE A 35 -17.82 -9.71 29.29
N SER A 36 -17.99 -8.64 30.07
CA SER A 36 -18.49 -7.35 29.57
C SER A 36 -17.58 -6.76 28.49
N ASP A 37 -16.27 -6.81 28.69
CA ASP A 37 -15.27 -6.32 27.73
C ASP A 37 -15.32 -7.14 26.44
N ILE A 38 -15.42 -8.46 26.52
CA ILE A 38 -15.57 -9.35 25.36
C ILE A 38 -16.84 -9.02 24.58
N LEU A 39 -17.98 -8.87 25.26
CA LEU A 39 -19.25 -8.53 24.62
C LEU A 39 -19.18 -7.16 23.93
N THR A 40 -18.57 -6.18 24.58
CA THR A 40 -18.37 -4.83 24.02
C THR A 40 -17.44 -4.86 22.80
N ASN A 41 -16.35 -5.62 22.88
CA ASN A 41 -15.40 -5.80 21.79
C ASN A 41 -16.03 -6.52 20.60
N ILE A 42 -16.84 -7.55 20.83
CA ILE A 42 -17.57 -8.27 19.78
C ILE A 42 -18.51 -7.31 19.04
N ASN A 43 -19.32 -6.53 19.76
CA ASN A 43 -20.21 -5.54 19.13
C ASN A 43 -19.41 -4.55 18.27
N THR A 44 -18.31 -4.02 18.82
CA THR A 44 -17.46 -3.06 18.10
C THR A 44 -16.80 -3.66 16.86
N VAL A 45 -16.29 -4.89 16.95
CA VAL A 45 -15.65 -5.59 15.81
C VAL A 45 -16.69 -5.93 14.75
N THR A 46 -17.85 -6.44 15.16
CA THR A 46 -18.96 -6.75 14.25
C THR A 46 -19.46 -5.49 13.55
N ASP A 47 -19.61 -4.36 14.25
CA ASP A 47 -20.00 -3.08 13.65
C ASP A 47 -18.95 -2.56 12.67
N LYS A 48 -17.66 -2.60 13.04
CA LYS A 48 -16.56 -2.22 12.14
C LYS A 48 -16.47 -3.12 10.91
N PHE A 49 -16.72 -4.41 11.07
CA PHE A 49 -16.74 -5.37 9.98
C PHE A 49 -17.94 -5.15 9.05
N ALA A 50 -19.13 -4.93 9.61
CA ALA A 50 -20.33 -4.60 8.85
C ALA A 50 -20.21 -3.26 8.11
N ALA A 51 -19.54 -2.28 8.72
CA ALA A 51 -19.26 -0.98 8.12
C ALA A 51 -18.11 -1.01 7.09
N ALA A 52 -17.31 -2.08 7.05
CA ALA A 52 -16.21 -2.18 6.11
C ALA A 52 -16.73 -2.49 4.71
N ASN A 53 -16.56 -1.52 3.80
CA ASN A 53 -16.98 -1.62 2.40
C ASN A 53 -16.02 -2.49 1.55
N PHE A 54 -15.70 -3.71 1.99
CA PHE A 54 -14.80 -4.62 1.29
C PHE A 54 -15.24 -4.92 -0.15
N LYS A 55 -16.56 -5.06 -0.36
CA LYS A 55 -17.12 -5.23 -1.70
C LYS A 55 -16.80 -4.04 -2.60
N GLN A 56 -17.01 -2.82 -2.12
CA GLN A 56 -16.70 -1.61 -2.89
C GLN A 56 -15.20 -1.50 -3.19
N THR A 57 -14.34 -1.80 -2.21
CA THR A 57 -12.88 -1.79 -2.41
C THR A 57 -12.45 -2.81 -3.47
N LEU A 58 -13.01 -4.02 -3.43
CA LEU A 58 -12.72 -5.07 -4.41
C LEU A 58 -13.24 -4.70 -5.80
N ASP A 59 -14.45 -4.16 -5.88
CA ASP A 59 -15.04 -3.68 -7.14
C ASP A 59 -14.20 -2.53 -7.73
N ASN A 60 -13.76 -1.57 -6.91
CA ASN A 60 -12.87 -0.48 -7.33
C ASN A 60 -11.50 -1.00 -7.80
N ALA A 61 -10.92 -1.99 -7.11
CA ALA A 61 -9.66 -2.60 -7.50
C ALA A 61 -9.78 -3.34 -8.84
N ASN A 62 -10.87 -4.09 -9.03
CA ASN A 62 -11.15 -4.77 -10.29
C ASN A 62 -11.30 -3.77 -11.45
N ASN A 63 -12.00 -2.65 -11.23
CA ASN A 63 -12.15 -1.60 -12.23
C ASN A 63 -10.78 -0.97 -12.59
N ALA A 64 -9.96 -0.65 -11.59
CA ALA A 64 -8.63 -0.09 -11.83
C ALA A 64 -7.72 -1.05 -12.62
N ILE A 65 -7.80 -2.36 -12.35
CA ILE A 65 -7.08 -3.38 -13.10
C ILE A 65 -7.58 -3.45 -14.54
N ALA A 66 -8.90 -3.40 -14.76
CA ALA A 66 -9.49 -3.41 -16.09
C ALA A 66 -9.09 -2.18 -16.92
N ASP A 67 -9.12 -0.98 -16.30
CA ASP A 67 -8.68 0.26 -16.94
C ASP A 67 -7.19 0.20 -17.31
N LEU A 68 -6.35 -0.31 -16.40
CA LEU A 68 -4.92 -0.51 -16.67
C LEU A 68 -4.69 -1.47 -17.83
N GLN A 69 -5.41 -2.59 -17.86
CA GLN A 69 -5.35 -3.55 -18.98
C GLN A 69 -5.77 -2.91 -20.30
N SER A 70 -6.79 -2.05 -20.29
CA SER A 70 -7.24 -1.32 -21.47
C SER A 70 -6.18 -0.36 -21.99
N VAL A 71 -5.53 0.41 -21.09
CA VAL A 71 -4.42 1.31 -21.46
C VAL A 71 -3.24 0.54 -22.03
N ILE A 72 -2.81 -0.55 -21.38
CA ILE A 72 -1.70 -1.38 -21.85
C ILE A 72 -2.02 -2.01 -23.22
N SER A 73 -3.26 -2.46 -23.42
CA SER A 73 -3.70 -3.01 -24.70
C SER A 73 -3.71 -1.93 -25.79
N GLY A 74 -4.19 -0.73 -25.47
CA GLY A 74 -4.13 0.43 -26.37
C GLY A 74 -2.70 0.75 -26.80
N ILE A 75 -1.75 0.77 -25.86
CA ILE A 75 -0.33 0.99 -26.16
C ILE A 75 0.22 -0.11 -27.06
N LYS A 76 -0.04 -1.39 -26.73
CA LYS A 76 0.40 -2.54 -27.54
C LYS A 76 -0.14 -2.49 -28.97
N ASP A 77 -1.40 -2.08 -29.12
CA ASP A 77 -2.06 -1.94 -30.42
C ASP A 77 -1.68 -0.66 -31.17
N GLY A 78 -0.80 0.18 -30.62
CA GLY A 78 -0.41 1.47 -31.22
C GLY A 78 -1.50 2.55 -31.18
N LYS A 79 -2.54 2.38 -30.34
CA LYS A 79 -3.65 3.32 -30.19
C LYS A 79 -3.31 4.43 -29.17
N GLY A 80 -3.82 5.63 -29.44
CA GLY A 80 -3.56 6.83 -28.62
C GLY A 80 -2.19 7.45 -28.89
N SER A 81 -1.97 8.69 -28.45
CA SER A 81 -0.76 9.47 -28.82
C SER A 81 0.55 8.79 -28.39
N LEU A 82 0.55 8.03 -27.29
CA LEU A 82 1.73 7.28 -26.82
C LEU A 82 1.99 6.02 -27.66
N GLY A 83 0.93 5.28 -28.01
CA GLY A 83 1.02 4.12 -28.90
C GLY A 83 1.42 4.51 -30.32
N LEU A 84 0.88 5.63 -30.83
CA LEU A 84 1.27 6.21 -32.11
C LEU A 84 2.74 6.67 -32.08
N LEU A 85 3.19 7.33 -31.01
CA LEU A 85 4.59 7.78 -30.88
C LEU A 85 5.58 6.60 -30.85
N LEU A 86 5.25 5.51 -30.16
CA LEU A 86 6.14 4.35 -30.01
C LEU A 86 6.20 3.47 -31.26
N ASN A 87 5.17 3.48 -32.10
CA ASN A 87 5.11 2.71 -33.35
C ASN A 87 5.41 3.55 -34.61
N ASP A 88 5.79 4.82 -34.49
CA ASP A 88 6.04 5.67 -35.66
C ASP A 88 7.49 5.54 -36.17
N ASP A 89 7.65 4.89 -37.32
CA ASP A 89 8.92 4.79 -38.07
C ASP A 89 9.54 6.18 -38.34
N LYS A 90 8.72 7.22 -38.47
CA LYS A 90 9.19 8.60 -38.67
C LYS A 90 9.88 9.16 -37.43
N MET A 91 9.48 8.76 -36.22
CA MET A 91 10.16 9.16 -34.99
C MET A 91 11.53 8.49 -34.89
N TYR A 92 11.63 7.20 -35.23
CA TYR A 92 12.90 6.49 -35.32
C TYR A 92 13.85 7.13 -36.34
N GLN A 93 13.34 7.48 -37.53
CA GLN A 93 14.12 8.18 -38.56
C GLN A 93 14.55 9.59 -38.11
N ASN A 94 13.65 10.35 -37.49
CA ASN A 94 13.96 11.68 -36.97
C ASN A 94 15.02 11.62 -35.87
N LEU A 95 14.97 10.61 -35.00
CA LEU A 95 15.97 10.41 -33.96
C LEU A 95 17.33 10.04 -34.56
N ASN A 96 17.36 9.11 -35.52
CA ASN A 96 18.59 8.78 -36.24
C ASN A 96 19.20 9.99 -36.96
N ASN A 97 18.36 10.81 -37.61
CA ASN A 97 18.81 12.03 -38.28
C ASN A 97 19.31 13.07 -37.27
N ALA A 98 18.64 13.22 -36.13
CA ALA A 98 19.10 14.11 -35.07
C ALA A 98 20.44 13.65 -34.48
N SER A 99 20.62 12.35 -34.25
CA SER A 99 21.89 11.77 -33.81
C SER A 99 23.01 11.98 -34.83
N LYS A 100 22.71 11.84 -36.13
CA LYS A 100 23.67 12.13 -37.20
C LYS A 100 24.07 13.60 -37.24
N ASN A 101 23.10 14.51 -37.18
CA ASN A 101 23.37 15.96 -37.15
C ASN A 101 24.19 16.37 -35.93
N LEU A 102 23.94 15.73 -34.77
CA LEU A 102 24.72 15.95 -33.56
C LEU A 102 26.18 15.48 -33.74
N ASP A 103 26.39 14.32 -34.35
CA ASP A 103 27.74 13.81 -34.65
C ASP A 103 28.51 14.76 -35.59
N GLU A 104 27.85 15.23 -36.65
CA GLU A 104 28.40 16.23 -37.57
C GLU A 104 28.76 17.54 -36.85
N LEU A 105 27.90 18.02 -35.95
CA LEU A 105 28.17 19.18 -35.12
C LEU A 105 29.38 18.97 -34.19
N MET A 106 29.51 17.79 -33.58
CA MET A 106 30.65 17.47 -32.72
C MET A 106 31.97 17.40 -33.50
N ILE A 107 31.93 16.86 -34.73
CA ILE A 107 33.07 16.84 -35.65
C ILE A 107 33.47 18.28 -36.03
N ASP A 108 32.51 19.13 -36.41
CA ASP A 108 32.80 20.52 -36.77
C ASP A 108 33.26 21.35 -35.57
N LEU A 109 32.69 21.14 -34.39
CA LEU A 109 33.15 21.74 -33.14
C LEU A 109 34.61 21.39 -32.84
N LYS A 110 34.99 20.12 -33.04
CA LYS A 110 36.37 19.66 -32.87
C LYS A 110 37.31 20.26 -33.92
N ALA A 111 36.87 20.37 -35.18
CA ALA A 111 37.68 20.94 -36.27
C ALA A 111 37.81 22.46 -36.19
N ASN A 112 36.74 23.15 -35.75
CA ASN A 112 36.60 24.61 -35.75
C ASN A 112 36.14 25.16 -34.39
N PRO A 113 36.86 24.88 -33.27
CA PRO A 113 36.37 25.19 -31.93
C PRO A 113 36.13 26.69 -31.68
N LYS A 114 36.87 27.56 -32.38
CA LYS A 114 36.72 29.03 -32.29
C LYS A 114 35.37 29.56 -32.78
N ARG A 115 34.61 28.79 -33.59
CA ARG A 115 33.28 29.19 -34.08
C ARG A 115 32.17 29.04 -33.04
N TYR A 116 32.37 28.18 -32.05
CA TYR A 116 31.32 27.75 -31.13
C TYR A 116 31.68 27.96 -29.65
N VAL A 117 32.98 28.07 -29.33
CA VAL A 117 33.45 28.32 -27.96
C VAL A 117 34.34 29.56 -27.95
N HIS A 118 33.81 30.65 -27.40
CA HIS A 118 34.54 31.89 -27.16
C HIS A 118 34.97 31.95 -25.68
N PHE A 119 36.24 31.70 -25.42
CA PHE A 119 36.81 31.93 -24.09
C PHE A 119 37.19 33.41 -23.95
N SER A 120 36.37 34.19 -23.23
CA SER A 120 36.76 35.52 -22.77
C SER A 120 37.68 35.39 -21.56
N VAL A 121 39.00 35.47 -21.79
CA VAL A 121 40.03 35.44 -20.74
C VAL A 121 40.34 36.82 -20.14
N PHE A 122 39.39 37.75 -20.18
CA PHE A 122 39.55 39.07 -19.57
C PHE A 122 38.84 39.13 -18.22
N GLY A 123 39.50 38.55 -17.23
CA GLY A 123 39.40 38.94 -15.82
C GLY A 123 40.80 39.19 -15.28
N GLY A 124 41.14 40.45 -14.99
CA GLY A 124 42.31 40.81 -14.16
C GLY A 124 43.29 41.79 -14.78
N GLY A 125 43.20 43.07 -14.40
CA GLY A 125 44.20 44.10 -14.69
C GLY A 125 43.88 45.42 -13.99
N ASN A 126 44.29 45.52 -12.72
CA ASN A 126 44.22 46.74 -11.91
C ASN A 126 44.67 48.01 -12.66
N LYS A 127 43.95 49.11 -12.48
CA LYS A 127 44.52 50.46 -12.33
C LYS A 127 43.64 51.33 -11.42
N LYS A 128 43.98 51.25 -10.12
CA LYS A 128 44.15 52.41 -9.23
C LYS A 128 45.05 53.46 -9.93
N ASP A 129 44.95 54.78 -9.79
CA ASP A 129 44.48 55.65 -8.71
C ASP A 129 43.91 56.98 -9.27
N LYS A 130 43.22 57.72 -8.39
CA LYS A 130 42.93 59.15 -8.51
C LYS A 130 44.18 60.00 -8.30
#